data_AF-A0A6C1SZI3-F1
#
_entry.id   AF-A0A6C1SZI3-F1
#
_cell.length_a   1.000
_cell.length_b   1.000
_cell.length_c   1.000
_cell.angle_alpha   90.00
_cell.angle_beta   90.00
_cell.angle_gamma   90.00
#
_symmetry.space_group_name_H-M   'P 1'
#
loop_
_entity.id
_entity.type
_entity.pdbx_description
1 polymer ?
#
loop_
_entity_poly.entity_id
_entity_poly.type
_entity_poly.pdbx_seq_one_letter_code
_entity_poly.pdbx_strand_id
1 'polypeptide(L)'
;MRLWAVSGERCKVRERPSTSSRQGFFLKNVTVHPGQASATHIEDRARGRRGTGLRVPGQNKRGGRGTMGIRTLAVSATALMALAYAQADPAKAACTEGTDADGNPVIICIGTQTEPLQDARDRLTVIVGEGAELIRESGRPVQLDGDAQVVLNLGLIQSGNDDAIRSGGTDLFVVNSGTIWGGDRGIRLRNGGGSFTLVNVEGGAIFARQQAVRADNEAQVPGVVVVNSGLIVSFEGRAVQSRGPGTVVLNYGMLLGSEEVVEGREDFYLENHGIMAIRGLSWDGTTWTNDGAVDDEDGVQFSGGVVQNWGVILATDDGIDIDEGLVHNHATGVIISAAPDSIRDSGGIDVDELFQFSNPDLPERRPGPLTILNEGYIEGPRAIVTDLDADSPLTILNTGTLIGRGGDEMGRIAIDLAPNQGDTTIVLAGGSIVEGDILFGGASQNTLVLGAFDAGARFDGVVRARDADPDRAAARAALFGDVGFLSAASVSMSATSRSTGFDVVFGDDLGISAFVAYLLQDDLFRLHMKAGDDGVIRFRLLNPSSFAFGGEVFGAEEFAEFLRQSGVSVVPVPGALPLMLTALGALALLRRRQA
;
A
#
# COMPACT_ATOMS: atom_id res chain seq x y z
N MET A 1 41.41 -22.09 12.82
CA MET A 1 42.80 -22.33 12.34
C MET A 1 43.53 -20.98 12.27
N ARG A 2 44.86 -20.97 12.48
CA ARG A 2 45.72 -19.85 12.91
C ARG A 2 45.74 -18.57 12.05
N LEU A 3 45.95 -17.44 12.76
CA LEU A 3 46.33 -16.09 12.33
C LEU A 3 47.27 -16.01 11.13
N TRP A 4 47.15 -14.94 10.33
CA TRP A 4 48.26 -14.09 9.88
C TRP A 4 47.78 -12.61 9.81
N ALA A 5 48.61 -11.68 10.31
CA ALA A 5 48.42 -10.23 10.26
C ALA A 5 49.67 -9.58 9.63
N VAL A 6 49.50 -8.54 8.81
CA VAL A 6 50.60 -7.66 8.36
C VAL A 6 50.11 -6.20 8.20
N SER A 7 50.82 -5.30 8.90
CA SER A 7 51.05 -3.84 8.76
C SER A 7 49.88 -2.89 8.43
N GLY A 8 49.70 -1.72 9.05
CA GLY A 8 50.59 -0.92 9.89
C GLY A 8 50.70 0.51 9.34
N GLU A 9 49.84 1.42 9.80
CA GLU A 9 50.10 2.87 9.78
C GLU A 9 49.62 3.50 11.09
N ARG A 10 50.46 4.41 11.61
CA ARG A 10 50.31 5.06 12.92
C ARG A 10 49.57 6.38 12.75
N CYS A 11 48.51 6.59 13.52
CA CYS A 11 48.06 7.92 13.94
C CYS A 11 47.93 7.93 15.46
N LYS A 12 48.73 8.78 16.12
CA LYS A 12 48.62 9.09 17.55
C LYS A 12 47.48 10.08 17.76
N VAL A 13 46.47 9.74 18.56
CA VAL A 13 45.66 10.71 19.31
C VAL A 13 45.46 10.19 20.73
N ARG A 14 45.53 11.12 21.66
CA ARG A 14 45.63 11.02 23.13
C ARG A 14 44.31 10.49 23.75
N GLU A 15 44.40 9.57 24.70
CA GLU A 15 43.25 9.12 25.52
C GLU A 15 42.72 10.20 26.46
N ARG A 16 41.39 10.27 26.62
CA ARG A 16 40.67 10.21 27.92
C ARG A 16 39.25 9.65 27.72
N PRO A 17 38.69 8.90 28.70
CA PRO A 17 37.49 8.07 28.52
C PRO A 17 36.20 8.76 29.01
N SER A 18 35.05 8.46 28.40
CA SER A 18 33.85 7.94 29.11
C SER A 18 32.59 7.84 28.21
N THR A 19 32.01 6.63 28.25
CA THR A 19 30.58 6.25 28.29
C THR A 19 29.57 6.62 27.19
N SER A 20 28.91 5.55 26.72
CA SER A 20 27.61 5.41 26.04
C SER A 20 27.60 5.48 24.50
N SER A 21 27.43 4.30 23.89
CA SER A 21 27.27 4.08 22.45
C SER A 21 25.98 3.30 22.20
N ARG A 22 24.99 3.95 21.56
CA ARG A 22 24.03 3.34 20.63
C ARG A 22 23.54 4.46 19.70
N GLN A 23 24.17 4.59 18.53
CA GLN A 23 23.64 5.34 17.40
C GLN A 23 23.31 4.32 16.31
N GLY A 24 22.02 4.21 15.98
CA GLY A 24 21.54 3.50 14.79
C GLY A 24 21.84 4.33 13.54
N PHE A 25 22.36 3.67 12.52
CA PHE A 25 22.61 4.27 11.20
C PHE A 25 21.36 4.10 10.33
N PHE A 26 20.77 5.23 9.93
CA PHE A 26 19.79 5.33 8.84
C PHE A 26 20.53 5.25 7.49
N LEU A 27 20.01 4.45 6.54
CA LEU A 27 20.45 4.47 5.15
C LEU A 27 19.43 5.25 4.31
N LYS A 28 19.88 6.39 3.77
CA LYS A 28 19.18 7.19 2.74
C LYS A 28 19.67 6.80 1.34
N ASN A 29 18.71 6.77 0.41
CA ASN A 29 18.83 6.93 -1.05
C ASN A 29 19.59 5.85 -1.85
N VAL A 30 18.83 5.06 -2.61
CA VAL A 30 19.29 4.42 -3.86
C VAL A 30 18.33 4.82 -4.97
N THR A 31 18.82 5.58 -5.94
CA THR A 31 18.13 5.86 -7.21
C THR A 31 18.58 4.82 -8.22
N VAL A 32 17.63 4.08 -8.83
CA VAL A 32 17.90 3.15 -9.93
C VAL A 32 17.38 3.76 -11.23
N HIS A 33 18.24 3.84 -12.24
CA HIS A 33 17.82 4.23 -13.59
C HIS A 33 17.17 3.03 -14.30
N PRO A 34 15.99 3.18 -14.92
CA PRO A 34 15.34 2.10 -15.65
C PRO A 34 16.08 1.79 -16.96
N GLY A 35 16.49 0.53 -17.11
CA GLY A 35 16.90 -0.03 -18.39
C GLY A 35 15.68 -0.24 -19.27
N GLN A 36 15.74 0.31 -20.49
CA GLN A 36 14.71 0.19 -21.52
C GLN A 36 14.48 -1.27 -21.91
N ALA A 37 13.27 -1.79 -21.68
CA ALA A 37 12.73 -2.92 -22.42
C ALA A 37 11.89 -2.38 -23.58
N SER A 38 12.47 -2.38 -24.79
CA SER A 38 11.73 -2.11 -26.02
C SER A 38 11.10 -3.40 -26.51
N ALA A 39 9.77 -3.47 -26.46
CA ALA A 39 9.00 -4.39 -27.27
C ALA A 39 9.17 -4.00 -28.75
N THR A 40 9.75 -4.89 -29.55
CA THR A 40 9.87 -4.69 -31.00
C THR A 40 8.75 -5.44 -31.70
N HIS A 41 7.77 -4.67 -32.16
CA HIS A 41 6.78 -5.07 -33.14
C HIS A 41 7.47 -5.21 -34.50
N ILE A 42 7.26 -6.34 -35.17
CA ILE A 42 7.75 -6.60 -36.53
C ILE A 42 6.86 -5.82 -37.50
N GLU A 43 7.41 -4.82 -38.17
CA GLU A 43 6.96 -4.43 -39.51
C GLU A 43 8.14 -4.13 -40.43
N ASP A 44 7.99 -4.65 -41.63
CA ASP A 44 8.94 -4.78 -42.72
C ASP A 44 8.85 -3.55 -43.62
N ARG A 45 9.95 -2.78 -43.79
CA ARG A 45 10.24 -2.06 -45.06
C ARG A 45 11.63 -1.44 -45.12
N ALA A 46 12.16 -1.50 -46.33
CA ALA A 46 13.57 -1.34 -46.65
C ALA A 46 14.01 0.10 -47.04
N ARG A 47 15.34 0.25 -47.01
CA ARG A 47 16.25 1.12 -47.80
C ARG A 47 16.64 2.49 -47.21
N GLY A 48 17.96 2.66 -47.02
CA GLY A 48 18.62 3.97 -47.05
C GLY A 48 20.03 3.99 -46.47
N ARG A 49 21.06 3.94 -47.34
CA ARG A 49 22.50 3.96 -47.04
C ARG A 49 23.06 5.36 -46.70
N ARG A 50 24.28 5.32 -46.11
CA ARG A 50 25.37 6.35 -45.95
C ARG A 50 25.31 7.06 -44.59
N GLY A 51 26.36 7.20 -43.79
CA GLY A 51 27.80 6.94 -43.94
C GLY A 51 28.58 7.96 -43.08
N THR A 52 29.81 7.62 -42.68
CA THR A 52 30.83 8.41 -41.93
C THR A 52 30.62 8.48 -40.41
N GLY A 53 31.58 8.22 -39.52
CA GLY A 53 33.02 7.98 -39.64
C GLY A 53 33.82 9.03 -38.86
N LEU A 54 34.16 8.77 -37.59
CA LEU A 54 35.28 9.46 -36.93
C LEU A 54 35.87 8.61 -35.80
N ARG A 55 37.20 8.61 -35.67
CA ARG A 55 38.02 7.66 -34.92
C ARG A 55 39.13 8.43 -34.14
N VAL A 56 39.30 8.10 -32.84
CA VAL A 56 40.54 8.06 -31.99
C VAL A 56 41.15 9.42 -31.53
N PRO A 57 41.98 9.55 -30.43
CA PRO A 57 42.45 8.68 -29.29
C PRO A 57 42.08 9.25 -27.89
N GLY A 58 42.37 8.72 -26.70
CA GLY A 58 43.17 7.60 -26.18
C GLY A 58 43.61 7.87 -24.71
N GLN A 59 43.52 6.82 -23.86
CA GLN A 59 44.32 6.51 -22.64
C GLN A 59 44.05 7.11 -21.22
N ASN A 60 43.69 6.17 -20.31
CA ASN A 60 44.34 5.80 -19.02
C ASN A 60 44.25 6.69 -17.75
N LYS A 61 43.51 6.25 -16.70
CA LYS A 61 44.03 5.46 -15.53
C LYS A 61 43.01 5.36 -14.36
N ARG A 62 42.77 4.11 -13.94
CA ARG A 62 42.55 3.54 -12.59
C ARG A 62 42.01 4.42 -11.44
N GLY A 63 40.90 3.97 -10.85
CA GLY A 63 40.50 4.23 -9.46
C GLY A 63 39.40 3.25 -9.05
N GLY A 64 39.76 2.11 -8.46
CA GLY A 64 38.81 1.11 -7.98
C GLY A 64 38.07 1.61 -6.74
N ARG A 65 36.74 1.51 -6.76
CA ARG A 65 35.89 1.50 -5.57
C ARG A 65 35.10 0.20 -5.58
N GLY A 66 35.27 -0.57 -4.52
CA GLY A 66 34.59 -1.85 -4.31
C GLY A 66 33.09 -1.62 -4.17
N THR A 67 32.35 -2.10 -5.15
CA THR A 67 30.94 -2.41 -5.03
C THR A 67 30.81 -3.60 -4.09
N MET A 68 30.17 -3.38 -2.94
CA MET A 68 29.76 -4.44 -2.03
C MET A 68 28.60 -5.16 -2.72
N GLY A 69 28.94 -6.21 -3.48
CA GLY A 69 27.98 -7.00 -4.22
C GLY A 69 27.05 -7.71 -3.25
N ILE A 70 25.75 -7.48 -3.41
CA ILE A 70 24.72 -8.44 -3.04
C ILE A 70 25.15 -9.75 -3.69
N ARG A 71 25.61 -10.69 -2.86
CA ARG A 71 25.97 -12.02 -3.33
C ARG A 71 24.68 -12.65 -3.82
N THR A 72 24.53 -12.68 -5.14
CA THR A 72 23.63 -13.58 -5.85
C THR A 72 23.91 -14.99 -5.32
N LEU A 73 23.11 -15.47 -4.37
CA LEU A 73 23.02 -16.87 -3.99
C LEU A 73 22.22 -17.60 -5.09
N ALA A 74 22.74 -17.53 -6.32
CA ALA A 74 22.49 -18.56 -7.30
C ALA A 74 23.36 -19.75 -6.88
N VAL A 75 22.93 -20.45 -5.82
CA VAL A 75 23.48 -21.76 -5.48
C VAL A 75 23.08 -22.70 -6.61
N SER A 76 24.00 -22.89 -7.55
CA SER A 76 24.41 -24.17 -8.13
C SER A 76 23.37 -25.31 -8.27
N ALA A 77 22.09 -25.03 -8.54
CA ALA A 77 21.06 -26.06 -8.72
C ALA A 77 21.39 -26.99 -9.90
N THR A 78 22.17 -26.50 -10.87
CA THR A 78 22.54 -27.23 -12.08
C THR A 78 23.53 -28.38 -11.83
N ALA A 79 24.33 -28.34 -10.76
CA ALA A 79 25.31 -29.38 -10.46
C ALA A 79 24.69 -30.57 -9.70
N LEU A 80 23.63 -30.35 -8.91
CA LEU A 80 22.92 -31.44 -8.21
C LEU A 80 21.94 -32.21 -9.14
N MET A 81 21.37 -31.56 -10.16
CA MET A 81 20.47 -32.24 -11.11
C MET A 81 21.14 -33.37 -11.91
N ALA A 82 22.45 -33.30 -12.13
CA ALA A 82 23.17 -34.30 -12.92
C ALA A 82 23.28 -35.68 -12.22
N LEU A 83 23.06 -35.76 -10.91
CA LEU A 83 23.13 -37.02 -10.16
C LEU A 83 21.78 -37.78 -10.11
N ALA A 84 20.66 -37.12 -10.43
CA ALA A 84 19.32 -37.71 -10.34
C ALA A 84 18.94 -38.61 -11.53
N TYR A 85 19.70 -38.60 -12.63
CA TYR A 85 19.36 -39.31 -13.87
C TYR A 85 19.90 -40.74 -13.97
N ALA A 86 20.67 -41.22 -12.99
CA ALA A 86 21.18 -42.58 -12.97
C ALA A 86 20.50 -43.36 -11.84
N GLN A 87 19.63 -44.30 -12.21
CA GLN A 87 18.95 -45.32 -11.38
C GLN A 87 17.48 -45.04 -11.06
N ALA A 88 16.61 -45.44 -11.98
CA ALA A 88 15.21 -45.75 -11.68
C ALA A 88 14.98 -47.26 -11.84
N ASP A 89 14.85 -47.95 -10.71
CA ASP A 89 14.21 -49.27 -10.60
C ASP A 89 12.78 -49.01 -10.09
N PRO A 90 11.70 -49.42 -10.76
CA PRO A 90 10.35 -48.90 -10.51
C PRO A 90 9.67 -49.45 -9.25
N ALA A 91 10.41 -49.98 -8.27
CA ALA A 91 9.83 -50.45 -7.03
C ALA A 91 10.87 -50.45 -5.90
N LYS A 92 10.82 -49.40 -5.06
CA LYS A 92 11.45 -49.22 -3.73
C LYS A 92 12.51 -48.12 -3.65
N ALA A 93 12.04 -46.88 -3.57
CA ALA A 93 12.37 -45.86 -2.56
C ALA A 93 11.98 -44.51 -3.16
N ALA A 94 10.81 -43.98 -2.77
CA ALA A 94 10.35 -42.71 -3.31
C ALA A 94 11.26 -41.54 -2.91
N CYS A 95 11.98 -41.70 -1.79
CA CYS A 95 13.01 -40.80 -1.30
C CYS A 95 14.26 -41.59 -0.86
N THR A 96 15.45 -41.10 -1.22
CA THR A 96 16.74 -41.70 -0.86
C THR A 96 17.58 -40.70 -0.06
N GLU A 97 18.19 -41.17 1.03
CA GLU A 97 19.12 -40.37 1.82
C GLU A 97 20.52 -40.35 1.20
N GLY A 98 21.23 -39.24 1.43
CA GLY A 98 22.61 -39.03 1.04
C GLY A 98 23.23 -37.85 1.78
N THR A 99 24.35 -37.35 1.27
CA THR A 99 25.03 -36.16 1.78
C THR A 99 25.50 -35.28 0.63
N ASP A 100 25.51 -33.97 0.83
CA ASP A 100 26.10 -33.02 -0.12
C ASP A 100 27.65 -33.04 -0.06
N ALA A 101 28.29 -32.18 -0.86
CA ALA A 101 29.75 -32.07 -0.94
C ALA A 101 30.40 -31.58 0.37
N ASP A 102 29.64 -30.88 1.21
CA ASP A 102 30.08 -30.35 2.50
C ASP A 102 29.77 -31.32 3.65
N GLY A 103 29.15 -32.47 3.35
CA GLY A 103 28.77 -33.51 4.31
C GLY A 103 27.45 -33.24 5.03
N ASN A 104 26.65 -32.26 4.61
CA ASN A 104 25.31 -32.04 5.16
C ASN A 104 24.34 -33.11 4.65
N PRO A 105 23.33 -33.51 5.44
CA PRO A 105 22.38 -34.53 5.02
C PRO A 105 21.50 -34.03 3.86
N VAL A 106 21.20 -34.93 2.92
CA VAL A 106 20.31 -34.67 1.77
C VAL A 106 19.32 -35.81 1.63
N ILE A 107 18.06 -35.48 1.32
CA ILE A 107 17.03 -36.45 0.95
C ILE A 107 16.52 -36.07 -0.45
N ILE A 108 16.58 -37.01 -1.39
CA ILE A 108 16.16 -36.79 -2.78
C ILE A 108 14.96 -37.68 -3.06
N CYS A 109 13.85 -37.10 -3.50
CA CYS A 109 12.63 -37.79 -3.84
C CYS A 109 12.36 -37.70 -5.36
N ILE A 110 12.13 -38.84 -6.01
CA ILE A 110 11.98 -38.94 -7.49
C ILE A 110 10.74 -39.76 -7.92
N GLY A 111 9.88 -40.15 -6.99
CA GLY A 111 8.65 -40.88 -7.27
C GLY A 111 7.58 -40.63 -6.21
N THR A 112 6.55 -41.47 -6.17
CA THR A 112 5.44 -41.32 -5.20
C THR A 112 5.79 -41.90 -3.83
N GLN A 113 5.81 -41.04 -2.81
CA GLN A 113 5.98 -41.35 -1.40
C GLN A 113 4.66 -41.13 -0.65
N THR A 114 4.20 -42.15 0.06
CA THR A 114 2.99 -42.06 0.89
C THR A 114 3.28 -42.05 2.39
N GLU A 115 4.47 -42.48 2.80
CA GLU A 115 4.92 -42.40 4.18
C GLU A 115 5.44 -40.99 4.50
N PRO A 116 5.20 -40.46 5.72
CA PRO A 116 5.65 -39.14 6.07
C PRO A 116 7.17 -39.04 6.10
N LEU A 117 7.70 -37.97 5.51
CA LEU A 117 9.08 -37.55 5.71
C LEU A 117 9.17 -36.79 7.04
N GLN A 118 9.74 -37.44 8.06
CA GLN A 118 9.96 -36.85 9.38
C GLN A 118 11.46 -36.82 9.66
N ASP A 119 12.03 -35.63 9.83
CA ASP A 119 13.46 -35.49 10.04
C ASP A 119 13.80 -34.30 10.95
N ALA A 120 14.76 -34.51 11.85
CA ALA A 120 15.21 -33.52 12.84
C ALA A 120 16.72 -33.20 12.71
N ARG A 121 17.37 -33.63 11.62
CA ARG A 121 18.78 -33.32 11.36
C ARG A 121 18.91 -31.87 10.90
N ASP A 122 19.81 -31.13 11.56
CA ASP A 122 20.14 -29.77 11.12
C ASP A 122 20.76 -29.77 9.73
N ARG A 123 20.59 -28.65 9.01
CA ARG A 123 21.17 -28.41 7.69
C ARG A 123 20.76 -29.43 6.63
N LEU A 124 19.66 -30.14 6.86
CA LEU A 124 19.08 -31.08 5.90
C LEU A 124 18.57 -30.34 4.67
N THR A 125 18.90 -30.86 3.49
CA THR A 125 18.24 -30.45 2.23
C THR A 125 17.31 -31.55 1.75
N VAL A 126 16.02 -31.25 1.59
CA VAL A 126 15.02 -32.10 0.96
C VAL A 126 14.81 -31.63 -0.47
N ILE A 127 14.95 -32.53 -1.45
CA ILE A 127 14.75 -32.25 -2.88
C ILE A 127 13.60 -33.12 -3.36
N VAL A 128 12.49 -32.49 -3.76
CA VAL A 128 11.37 -33.15 -4.41
C VAL A 128 11.50 -32.91 -5.90
N GLY A 129 11.89 -33.94 -6.64
CA GLY A 129 12.15 -33.86 -8.08
C GLY A 129 10.88 -33.64 -8.90
N GLU A 130 11.07 -33.25 -10.16
CA GLU A 130 9.97 -33.12 -11.11
C GLU A 130 9.26 -34.48 -11.29
N GLY A 131 7.93 -34.47 -11.22
CA GLY A 131 7.10 -35.68 -11.25
C GLY A 131 7.12 -36.52 -9.97
N ALA A 132 7.90 -36.14 -8.95
CA ALA A 132 7.82 -36.77 -7.64
C ALA A 132 6.57 -36.29 -6.88
N GLU A 133 6.05 -37.16 -6.03
CA GLU A 133 4.79 -36.93 -5.31
C GLU A 133 4.96 -37.31 -3.84
N LEU A 134 4.91 -36.36 -2.92
CA LEU A 134 4.81 -36.62 -1.48
C LEU A 134 3.36 -36.44 -1.05
N ILE A 135 2.56 -37.50 -1.09
CA ILE A 135 1.11 -37.42 -0.92
C ILE A 135 0.67 -38.18 0.33
N ARG A 136 -0.14 -37.55 1.16
CA ARG A 136 -0.84 -38.22 2.27
C ARG A 136 -2.31 -37.86 2.26
N GLU A 137 -3.18 -38.88 2.28
CA GLU A 137 -4.62 -38.70 2.47
C GLU A 137 -4.94 -38.12 3.86
N SER A 138 -4.14 -38.50 4.86
CA SER A 138 -4.28 -38.04 6.24
C SER A 138 -2.91 -37.79 6.86
N GLY A 139 -2.77 -36.64 7.52
CA GLY A 139 -1.55 -36.16 8.16
C GLY A 139 -0.54 -35.51 7.21
N ARG A 140 0.50 -34.94 7.80
CA ARG A 140 1.55 -34.18 7.09
C ARG A 140 2.50 -35.06 6.27
N PRO A 141 2.70 -34.79 4.96
CA PRO A 141 3.74 -35.42 4.14
C PRO A 141 5.15 -35.06 4.60
N VAL A 142 5.40 -33.80 4.99
CA VAL A 142 6.73 -33.31 5.38
C VAL A 142 6.68 -32.68 6.77
N GLN A 143 7.51 -33.17 7.68
CA GLN A 143 7.76 -32.59 9.01
C GLN A 143 9.26 -32.50 9.26
N LEU A 144 9.70 -31.29 9.59
CA LEU A 144 11.09 -30.86 9.61
C LEU A 144 11.39 -30.14 10.94
N ASP A 145 12.01 -30.84 11.88
CA ASP A 145 12.19 -30.33 13.26
C ASP A 145 13.65 -29.92 13.56
N GLY A 146 14.53 -29.91 12.56
CA GLY A 146 15.94 -29.50 12.69
C GLY A 146 16.17 -28.04 12.26
N ASP A 147 17.32 -27.49 12.62
CA ASP A 147 17.68 -26.10 12.28
C ASP A 147 18.26 -25.97 10.87
N ALA A 148 18.06 -24.81 10.23
CA ALA A 148 18.61 -24.44 8.92
C ALA A 148 18.30 -25.47 7.81
N GLN A 149 17.10 -26.05 7.82
CA GLN A 149 16.67 -27.02 6.83
C GLN A 149 16.17 -26.35 5.55
N VAL A 150 16.36 -27.01 4.42
CA VAL A 150 16.02 -26.51 3.08
C VAL A 150 15.05 -27.48 2.39
N VAL A 151 14.00 -26.95 1.77
CA VAL A 151 13.11 -27.72 0.88
C VAL A 151 13.17 -27.12 -0.52
N LEU A 152 13.54 -27.95 -1.50
CA LEU A 152 13.51 -27.62 -2.92
C LEU A 152 12.41 -28.46 -3.57
N ASN A 153 11.28 -27.83 -3.89
CA ASN A 153 10.14 -28.52 -4.49
C ASN A 153 10.00 -28.22 -5.99
N LEU A 154 10.13 -29.25 -6.81
CA LEU A 154 9.82 -29.26 -8.25
C LEU A 154 8.63 -30.18 -8.57
N GLY A 155 8.13 -30.93 -7.59
CA GLY A 155 7.06 -31.92 -7.74
C GLY A 155 5.79 -31.52 -6.99
N LEU A 156 5.07 -32.51 -6.48
CA LEU A 156 3.86 -32.34 -5.68
C LEU A 156 4.14 -32.70 -4.21
N ILE A 157 3.76 -31.82 -3.29
CA ILE A 157 3.69 -32.11 -1.84
C ILE A 157 2.24 -31.88 -1.42
N GLN A 158 1.51 -32.93 -1.06
CA GLN A 158 0.06 -32.84 -0.81
C GLN A 158 -0.37 -33.55 0.47
N SER A 159 -1.08 -32.80 1.31
CA SER A 159 -1.80 -33.31 2.48
C SER A 159 -3.31 -33.24 2.24
N GLY A 160 -4.04 -34.29 2.61
CA GLY A 160 -5.50 -34.34 2.47
C GLY A 160 -6.26 -33.62 3.59
N ASN A 161 -5.69 -33.48 4.79
CA ASN A 161 -6.40 -32.93 5.96
C ASN A 161 -5.53 -32.20 7.01
N ASP A 162 -4.23 -32.05 6.78
CA ASP A 162 -3.28 -31.40 7.70
C ASP A 162 -2.39 -30.45 6.88
N ASP A 163 -1.32 -29.93 7.48
CA ASP A 163 -0.37 -29.10 6.75
C ASP A 163 0.38 -29.93 5.66
N ALA A 164 0.83 -29.31 4.56
CA ALA A 164 1.69 -30.01 3.59
C ALA A 164 3.15 -30.09 4.08
N ILE A 165 3.66 -28.97 4.58
CA ILE A 165 4.97 -28.85 5.23
C ILE A 165 4.78 -28.27 6.62
N ARG A 166 5.35 -28.92 7.63
CA ARG A 166 5.46 -28.34 8.98
C ARG A 166 6.93 -28.29 9.41
N SER A 167 7.34 -27.16 9.99
CA SER A 167 8.65 -27.03 10.63
C SER A 167 8.56 -26.71 12.11
N GLY A 168 9.41 -27.34 12.92
CA GLY A 168 9.63 -27.04 14.33
C GLY A 168 11.01 -26.43 14.64
N GLY A 169 11.94 -26.43 13.68
CA GLY A 169 13.27 -25.83 13.83
C GLY A 169 13.35 -24.38 13.34
N THR A 170 14.50 -23.76 13.54
CA THR A 170 14.82 -22.40 13.09
C THR A 170 15.28 -22.37 11.62
N ASP A 171 15.13 -21.23 10.94
CA ASP A 171 15.77 -20.94 9.64
C ASP A 171 15.37 -21.91 8.50
N LEU A 172 14.08 -22.28 8.43
CA LEU A 172 13.54 -23.04 7.31
C LEU A 172 13.60 -22.20 6.02
N PHE A 173 14.16 -22.76 4.96
CA PHE A 173 14.20 -22.16 3.63
C PHE A 173 13.48 -23.03 2.61
N VAL A 174 12.41 -22.53 2.00
CA VAL A 174 11.61 -23.26 1.00
C VAL A 174 11.72 -22.57 -0.35
N VAL A 175 12.10 -23.31 -1.39
CA VAL A 175 11.97 -22.91 -2.80
C VAL A 175 10.93 -23.79 -3.44
N ASN A 176 9.87 -23.18 -3.94
CA ASN A 176 8.79 -23.89 -4.61
C ASN A 176 8.69 -23.49 -6.08
N SER A 177 8.96 -24.44 -6.97
CA SER A 177 8.62 -24.38 -8.40
C SER A 177 7.58 -25.42 -8.81
N GLY A 178 7.19 -26.29 -7.88
CA GLY A 178 6.15 -27.31 -8.06
C GLY A 178 4.82 -26.90 -7.43
N THR A 179 4.05 -27.89 -6.98
CA THR A 179 2.79 -27.69 -6.25
C THR A 179 2.92 -28.12 -4.80
N ILE A 180 2.50 -27.25 -3.89
CA ILE A 180 2.28 -27.57 -2.47
C ILE A 180 0.78 -27.46 -2.21
N TRP A 181 0.17 -28.50 -1.65
CA TRP A 181 -1.26 -28.55 -1.36
C TRP A 181 -1.52 -28.97 0.09
N GLY A 182 -1.98 -28.03 0.91
CA GLY A 182 -2.38 -28.26 2.28
C GLY A 182 -3.87 -28.57 2.43
N GLY A 183 -4.21 -29.67 3.09
CA GLY A 183 -5.61 -29.93 3.49
C GLY A 183 -6.08 -29.00 4.62
N ASP A 184 -5.12 -28.50 5.42
CA ASP A 184 -5.30 -27.40 6.36
C ASP A 184 -4.44 -26.20 5.97
N ARG A 185 -3.11 -26.33 6.04
CA ARG A 185 -2.15 -25.28 5.65
C ARG A 185 -1.14 -25.73 4.63
N GLY A 186 -0.64 -24.83 3.78
CA GLY A 186 0.43 -25.17 2.84
C GLY A 186 1.73 -25.39 3.62
N ILE A 187 2.22 -24.34 4.26
CA ILE A 187 3.42 -24.33 5.08
C ILE A 187 3.08 -23.78 6.46
N ARG A 188 3.45 -24.49 7.52
CA ARG A 188 3.26 -24.05 8.91
C ARG A 188 4.55 -24.13 9.71
N LEU A 189 4.86 -23.07 10.44
CA LEU A 189 5.94 -23.07 11.44
C LEU A 189 5.38 -23.23 12.86
N ARG A 190 6.13 -23.88 13.75
CA ARG A 190 5.81 -24.02 15.17
C ARG A 190 6.93 -23.47 16.07
N ASN A 191 6.50 -22.96 17.22
CA ASN A 191 7.23 -22.54 18.44
C ASN A 191 8.77 -22.35 18.36
N GLY A 192 9.21 -21.14 18.72
CA GLY A 192 10.56 -20.84 19.22
C GLY A 192 11.65 -20.62 18.18
N GLY A 193 11.34 -20.71 16.88
CA GLY A 193 12.35 -20.92 15.85
C GLY A 193 12.56 -19.79 14.86
N GLY A 194 13.55 -18.92 15.12
CA GLY A 194 14.38 -18.26 14.10
C GLY A 194 13.67 -17.53 12.96
N SER A 195 14.34 -17.43 11.81
CA SER A 195 13.79 -16.83 10.60
C SER A 195 13.11 -17.87 9.71
N PHE A 196 12.31 -17.44 8.74
CA PHE A 196 11.77 -18.31 7.70
C PHE A 196 11.84 -17.60 6.37
N THR A 197 12.15 -18.35 5.31
CA THR A 197 12.13 -17.80 3.96
C THR A 197 11.40 -18.74 3.01
N LEU A 198 10.42 -18.19 2.31
CA LEU A 198 9.75 -18.82 1.18
C LEU A 198 10.10 -18.07 -0.10
N VAL A 199 10.52 -18.81 -1.12
CA VAL A 199 10.62 -18.35 -2.51
C VAL A 199 9.70 -19.22 -3.37
N ASN A 200 8.50 -18.72 -3.64
CA ASN A 200 7.58 -19.34 -4.59
C ASN A 200 7.85 -18.74 -5.98
N VAL A 201 8.55 -19.48 -6.84
CA VAL A 201 8.97 -18.95 -8.14
C VAL A 201 7.82 -18.96 -9.15
N GLU A 202 8.04 -18.33 -10.31
CA GLU A 202 7.09 -18.41 -11.43
C GLU A 202 6.79 -19.87 -11.80
N GLY A 203 5.50 -20.20 -11.96
CA GLY A 203 5.01 -21.56 -12.17
C GLY A 203 4.82 -22.40 -10.89
N GLY A 204 5.40 -21.96 -9.76
CA GLY A 204 5.15 -22.54 -8.45
C GLY A 204 3.75 -22.21 -7.94
N ALA A 205 3.08 -23.19 -7.35
CA ALA A 205 1.75 -23.03 -6.78
C ALA A 205 1.67 -23.56 -5.34
N ILE A 206 1.03 -22.80 -4.46
CA ILE A 206 0.73 -23.19 -3.08
C ILE A 206 -0.76 -23.02 -2.86
N PHE A 207 -1.42 -24.10 -2.48
CA PHE A 207 -2.84 -24.13 -2.16
C PHE A 207 -3.03 -24.60 -0.72
N ALA A 208 -3.98 -24.01 -0.03
CA ALA A 208 -4.41 -24.49 1.27
C ALA A 208 -5.88 -24.21 1.52
N ARG A 209 -6.47 -24.97 2.42
CA ARG A 209 -7.82 -24.68 2.90
C ARG A 209 -7.84 -23.43 3.79
N GLN A 210 -7.06 -23.37 4.88
CA GLN A 210 -7.09 -22.25 5.85
C GLN A 210 -5.99 -21.21 5.63
N GLN A 211 -4.71 -21.59 5.72
CA GLN A 211 -3.61 -20.65 5.50
C GLN A 211 -2.58 -21.25 4.57
N ALA A 212 -2.27 -20.60 3.45
CA ALA A 212 -1.28 -21.13 2.53
C ALA A 212 0.12 -21.06 3.15
N VAL A 213 0.45 -19.96 3.83
CA VAL A 213 1.67 -19.80 4.60
C VAL A 213 1.32 -19.24 5.98
N ARG A 214 1.68 -19.97 7.03
CA ARG A 214 1.48 -19.53 8.42
C ARG A 214 2.78 -19.63 9.22
N ALA A 215 3.27 -18.49 9.65
CA ALA A 215 4.53 -18.36 10.38
C ALA A 215 4.30 -17.96 11.84
N ASP A 216 3.20 -18.37 12.46
CA ASP A 216 2.90 -18.08 13.85
C ASP A 216 1.94 -19.13 14.42
N ASN A 217 2.32 -19.73 15.54
CA ASN A 217 1.40 -20.53 16.33
C ASN A 217 1.88 -20.55 17.77
N GLU A 218 1.15 -19.90 18.67
CA GLU A 218 1.44 -19.79 20.12
C GLU A 218 2.70 -18.97 20.47
N ALA A 219 3.59 -18.70 19.51
CA ALA A 219 4.71 -17.78 19.62
C ALA A 219 4.93 -17.04 18.29
N GLN A 220 5.48 -15.83 18.39
CA GLN A 220 5.90 -15.02 17.25
C GLN A 220 7.11 -15.64 16.55
N VAL A 221 7.13 -15.60 15.21
CA VAL A 221 8.32 -15.93 14.42
C VAL A 221 8.83 -14.65 13.76
N PRO A 222 9.95 -14.07 14.22
CA PRO A 222 10.51 -12.88 13.61
C PRO A 222 11.23 -13.19 12.29
N GLY A 223 11.40 -12.19 11.43
CA GLY A 223 12.24 -12.33 10.23
C GLY A 223 11.68 -13.32 9.20
N VAL A 224 10.35 -13.34 9.06
CA VAL A 224 9.65 -14.07 8.00
C VAL A 224 9.80 -13.32 6.69
N VAL A 225 10.26 -14.02 5.64
CA VAL A 225 10.40 -13.46 4.29
C VAL A 225 9.63 -14.32 3.30
N VAL A 226 8.69 -13.73 2.60
CA VAL A 226 7.93 -14.39 1.52
C VAL A 226 8.19 -13.66 0.22
N VAL A 227 8.80 -14.36 -0.73
CA VAL A 227 8.98 -13.89 -2.10
C VAL A 227 8.08 -14.73 -3.00
N ASN A 228 7.08 -14.10 -3.60
CA ASN A 228 6.12 -14.77 -4.48
C ASN A 228 6.22 -14.23 -5.90
N SER A 229 6.50 -15.09 -6.87
CA SER A 229 6.36 -14.84 -8.30
C SER A 229 5.39 -15.84 -8.97
N GLY A 230 4.84 -16.77 -8.18
CA GLY A 230 3.88 -17.77 -8.63
C GLY A 230 2.48 -17.50 -8.08
N LEU A 231 1.77 -18.58 -7.75
CA LEU A 231 0.42 -18.54 -7.19
C LEU A 231 0.40 -19.04 -5.74
N ILE A 232 -0.17 -18.27 -4.82
CA ILE A 232 -0.46 -18.68 -3.45
C ILE A 232 -1.95 -18.43 -3.18
N VAL A 233 -2.68 -19.48 -2.80
CA VAL A 233 -4.13 -19.44 -2.61
C VAL A 233 -4.50 -20.09 -1.28
N SER A 234 -5.30 -19.37 -0.50
CA SER A 234 -6.09 -19.97 0.56
C SER A 234 -7.59 -19.92 0.21
N PHE A 235 -8.30 -21.02 0.44
CA PHE A 235 -9.70 -21.17 0.04
C PHE A 235 -10.71 -20.73 1.10
N GLU A 236 -10.33 -20.75 2.37
CA GLU A 236 -11.17 -20.46 3.55
C GLU A 236 -10.44 -19.55 4.55
N GLY A 237 -9.25 -19.03 4.24
CA GLY A 237 -8.55 -18.10 5.13
C GLY A 237 -7.48 -17.27 4.44
N ARG A 238 -6.46 -16.86 5.20
CA ARG A 238 -5.39 -15.94 4.74
C ARG A 238 -4.39 -16.59 3.79
N ALA A 239 -3.89 -15.86 2.80
CA ALA A 239 -2.83 -16.39 1.93
C ALA A 239 -1.49 -16.45 2.69
N VAL A 240 -1.13 -15.36 3.37
CA VAL A 240 0.06 -15.28 4.22
C VAL A 240 -0.33 -14.71 5.59
N GLN A 241 0.03 -15.43 6.64
CA GLN A 241 -0.14 -14.96 8.01
C GLN A 241 1.20 -15.02 8.75
N SER A 242 1.67 -13.87 9.23
CA SER A 242 2.79 -13.81 10.15
C SER A 242 2.62 -12.68 11.15
N ARG A 243 2.31 -13.04 12.39
CA ARG A 243 2.20 -12.10 13.50
C ARG A 243 3.51 -11.79 14.21
N GLY A 244 4.65 -12.25 13.69
CA GLY A 244 5.95 -11.89 14.25
C GLY A 244 6.46 -10.56 13.69
N PRO A 245 7.34 -9.85 14.43
CA PRO A 245 7.88 -8.58 13.98
C PRO A 245 8.82 -8.74 12.79
N GLY A 246 8.84 -7.75 11.91
CA GLY A 246 9.82 -7.69 10.82
C GLY A 246 9.50 -8.59 9.62
N THR A 247 8.22 -8.92 9.42
CA THR A 247 7.77 -9.72 8.28
C THR A 247 7.93 -8.95 6.97
N VAL A 248 8.49 -9.60 5.94
CA VAL A 248 8.72 -9.05 4.61
C VAL A 248 7.96 -9.88 3.58
N VAL A 249 7.10 -9.23 2.80
CA VAL A 249 6.39 -9.84 1.66
C VAL A 249 6.77 -9.10 0.38
N LEU A 250 7.37 -9.82 -0.57
CA LEU A 250 7.68 -9.34 -1.91
C LEU A 250 6.79 -10.10 -2.91
N ASN A 251 5.75 -9.46 -3.42
CA ASN A 251 4.80 -10.08 -4.32
C ASN A 251 4.97 -9.58 -5.76
N TYR A 252 5.27 -10.50 -6.67
CA TYR A 252 5.31 -10.32 -8.13
C TYR A 252 4.28 -11.22 -8.83
N GLY A 253 3.65 -12.14 -8.09
CA GLY A 253 2.69 -13.11 -8.60
C GLY A 253 1.27 -12.82 -8.11
N MET A 254 0.54 -13.88 -7.76
CA MET A 254 -0.82 -13.80 -7.22
C MET A 254 -0.89 -14.34 -5.79
N LEU A 255 -1.44 -13.53 -4.88
CA LEU A 255 -1.84 -13.93 -3.53
C LEU A 255 -3.37 -13.82 -3.44
N LEU A 256 -4.03 -14.92 -3.12
CA LEU A 256 -5.50 -14.96 -2.99
C LEU A 256 -5.91 -15.51 -1.63
N GLY A 257 -6.67 -14.73 -0.87
CA GLY A 257 -7.24 -15.10 0.43
C GLY A 257 -8.76 -15.21 0.39
N SER A 258 -9.38 -15.92 1.33
CA SER A 258 -10.83 -15.80 1.60
C SER A 258 -11.11 -15.24 3.00
N GLU A 259 -10.06 -15.04 3.79
CA GLU A 259 -9.95 -14.01 4.82
C GLU A 259 -8.93 -12.97 4.32
N GLU A 260 -8.40 -12.12 5.20
CA GLU A 260 -7.37 -11.12 4.89
C GLU A 260 -6.23 -11.74 4.05
N VAL A 261 -5.85 -11.12 2.92
CA VAL A 261 -4.90 -11.78 2.00
C VAL A 261 -3.53 -11.94 2.67
N VAL A 262 -3.06 -10.87 3.32
CA VAL A 262 -1.80 -10.84 4.07
C VAL A 262 -2.01 -10.19 5.43
N GLU A 263 -1.63 -10.91 6.50
CA GLU A 263 -1.59 -10.37 7.86
C GLU A 263 -0.12 -10.24 8.34
N GLY A 264 0.21 -9.04 8.80
CA GLY A 264 1.44 -8.66 9.50
C GLY A 264 1.15 -8.03 10.86
N ARG A 265 2.21 -7.58 11.57
CA ARG A 265 2.10 -6.78 12.81
C ARG A 265 3.07 -5.60 12.73
N GLU A 266 4.04 -5.49 13.63
CA GLU A 266 5.02 -4.41 13.63
C GLU A 266 6.25 -4.69 12.73
N ASP A 267 6.90 -3.60 12.33
CA ASP A 267 8.06 -3.60 11.42
C ASP A 267 7.76 -4.35 10.10
N PHE A 268 6.50 -4.37 9.67
CA PHE A 268 6.06 -5.05 8.45
C PHE A 268 6.58 -4.31 7.19
N TYR A 269 6.98 -5.07 6.18
CA TYR A 269 7.33 -4.53 4.87
C TYR A 269 6.62 -5.31 3.76
N LEU A 270 5.85 -4.59 2.94
CA LEU A 270 5.24 -5.13 1.73
C LEU A 270 5.75 -4.37 0.50
N GLU A 271 6.18 -5.12 -0.50
CA GLU A 271 6.38 -4.63 -1.85
C GLU A 271 5.56 -5.47 -2.81
N ASN A 272 4.56 -4.84 -3.44
CA ASN A 272 3.62 -5.49 -4.34
C ASN A 272 3.76 -4.96 -5.76
N HIS A 273 4.08 -5.85 -6.69
CA HIS A 273 4.04 -5.67 -8.15
C HIS A 273 3.00 -6.57 -8.82
N GLY A 274 2.44 -7.52 -8.07
CA GLY A 274 1.48 -8.52 -8.54
C GLY A 274 0.03 -8.19 -8.20
N ILE A 275 -0.77 -9.24 -8.01
CA ILE A 275 -2.16 -9.15 -7.57
C ILE A 275 -2.28 -9.74 -6.15
N MET A 276 -2.93 -8.98 -5.27
CA MET A 276 -3.40 -9.43 -3.97
C MET A 276 -4.91 -9.21 -3.94
N ALA A 277 -5.70 -10.26 -3.73
CA ALA A 277 -7.15 -10.12 -3.77
C ALA A 277 -7.87 -11.10 -2.85
N ILE A 278 -8.96 -10.64 -2.23
CA ILE A 278 -9.99 -11.54 -1.72
C ILE A 278 -10.57 -12.34 -2.89
N ARG A 279 -10.65 -13.65 -2.73
CA ARG A 279 -11.14 -14.57 -3.75
C ARG A 279 -12.56 -14.20 -4.15
N GLY A 280 -12.78 -14.07 -5.46
CA GLY A 280 -14.03 -13.57 -6.03
C GLY A 280 -13.89 -12.13 -6.53
N LEU A 281 -12.90 -11.37 -6.06
CA LEU A 281 -12.56 -10.07 -6.63
C LEU A 281 -11.61 -10.23 -7.81
N SER A 282 -11.79 -9.38 -8.82
CA SER A 282 -10.87 -9.27 -9.94
C SER A 282 -10.78 -7.85 -10.48
N TRP A 283 -9.65 -7.51 -11.10
CA TRP A 283 -9.37 -6.22 -11.73
C TRP A 283 -9.01 -6.44 -13.19
N ASP A 284 -9.67 -5.72 -14.11
CA ASP A 284 -9.44 -5.86 -15.56
C ASP A 284 -8.49 -4.81 -16.15
N GLY A 285 -7.95 -3.93 -15.31
CA GLY A 285 -7.16 -2.75 -15.73
C GLY A 285 -7.94 -1.45 -15.68
N THR A 286 -9.27 -1.49 -15.56
CA THR A 286 -10.15 -0.32 -15.57
C THR A 286 -11.24 -0.35 -14.52
N THR A 287 -11.80 -1.53 -14.24
CA THR A 287 -12.83 -1.74 -13.23
C THR A 287 -12.55 -3.01 -12.46
N TRP A 288 -13.10 -3.08 -11.25
CA TRP A 288 -13.13 -4.30 -10.46
C TRP A 288 -14.50 -4.99 -10.59
N THR A 289 -14.53 -6.28 -10.30
CA THR A 289 -15.76 -7.08 -10.20
C THR A 289 -15.75 -7.92 -8.94
N ASN A 290 -16.93 -8.19 -8.38
CA ASN A 290 -17.12 -9.15 -7.28
C ASN A 290 -18.00 -10.32 -7.77
N ASP A 291 -17.40 -11.51 -7.87
CA ASP A 291 -18.02 -12.79 -8.23
C ASP A 291 -18.10 -13.72 -7.01
N GLY A 292 -18.75 -13.25 -5.95
CA GLY A 292 -19.01 -14.03 -4.73
C GLY A 292 -17.85 -14.04 -3.74
N ALA A 293 -17.14 -12.91 -3.61
CA ALA A 293 -16.20 -12.70 -2.52
C ALA A 293 -16.90 -12.68 -1.16
N VAL A 294 -16.20 -13.13 -0.13
CA VAL A 294 -16.64 -13.05 1.27
C VAL A 294 -16.57 -11.59 1.69
N ASP A 295 -17.62 -11.07 2.32
CA ASP A 295 -17.65 -9.70 2.84
C ASP A 295 -16.78 -9.58 4.10
N ASP A 296 -16.37 -8.35 4.46
CA ASP A 296 -15.70 -8.05 5.74
C ASP A 296 -14.25 -8.58 5.83
N GLU A 297 -13.48 -8.51 4.72
CA GLU A 297 -12.10 -9.03 4.68
C GLU A 297 -11.11 -8.09 3.98
N ASP A 298 -9.93 -7.93 4.58
CA ASP A 298 -8.92 -6.98 4.14
C ASP A 298 -8.00 -7.49 3.04
N GLY A 299 -7.48 -6.56 2.24
CA GLY A 299 -6.37 -6.86 1.34
C GLY A 299 -5.11 -7.12 2.14
N VAL A 300 -4.78 -6.22 3.06
CA VAL A 300 -3.59 -6.28 3.90
C VAL A 300 -3.92 -5.69 5.26
N GLN A 301 -3.59 -6.40 6.34
CA GLN A 301 -3.74 -5.92 7.70
C GLN A 301 -2.41 -5.97 8.45
N PHE A 302 -2.00 -4.86 9.07
CA PHE A 302 -0.80 -4.81 9.90
C PHE A 302 -0.72 -3.55 10.77
N SER A 303 -0.11 -3.70 11.94
CA SER A 303 -0.09 -2.62 12.92
C SER A 303 0.90 -1.48 12.62
N GLY A 304 2.07 -1.82 12.07
CA GLY A 304 3.02 -0.77 11.71
C GLY A 304 4.09 -1.23 10.73
N GLY A 305 4.37 -0.40 9.73
CA GLY A 305 5.28 -0.80 8.68
C GLY A 305 5.33 0.10 7.45
N VAL A 306 5.76 -0.51 6.34
CA VAL A 306 5.89 0.15 5.05
C VAL A 306 5.23 -0.70 3.97
N VAL A 307 4.31 -0.10 3.22
CA VAL A 307 3.75 -0.67 1.99
C VAL A 307 4.24 0.13 0.78
N GLN A 308 4.75 -0.58 -0.21
CA GLN A 308 5.10 -0.07 -1.53
C GLN A 308 4.28 -0.82 -2.57
N ASN A 309 3.27 -0.18 -3.14
CA ASN A 309 2.34 -0.81 -4.08
C ASN A 309 2.52 -0.26 -5.51
N TRP A 310 2.96 -1.12 -6.42
CA TRP A 310 2.92 -0.94 -7.88
C TRP A 310 1.87 -1.80 -8.56
N GLY A 311 1.36 -2.82 -7.85
CA GLY A 311 0.40 -3.81 -8.34
C GLY A 311 -1.04 -3.50 -7.92
N VAL A 312 -1.83 -4.56 -7.72
CA VAL A 312 -3.25 -4.46 -7.37
C VAL A 312 -3.49 -5.08 -5.99
N ILE A 313 -4.25 -4.38 -5.15
CA ILE A 313 -4.78 -4.85 -3.87
C ILE A 313 -6.30 -4.68 -3.89
N LEU A 314 -7.04 -5.78 -3.76
CA LEU A 314 -8.52 -5.80 -3.75
C LEU A 314 -9.04 -6.47 -2.47
N ALA A 315 -9.92 -5.77 -1.77
CA ALA A 315 -10.52 -6.21 -0.52
C ALA A 315 -12.03 -6.07 -0.52
N THR A 316 -12.72 -6.73 0.41
CA THR A 316 -14.15 -6.55 0.63
C THR A 316 -14.46 -5.71 1.87
N ASP A 317 -13.50 -5.53 2.76
CA ASP A 317 -13.51 -4.48 3.79
C ASP A 317 -12.48 -3.40 3.46
N ASP A 318 -11.25 -3.48 3.97
CA ASP A 318 -10.22 -2.50 3.71
C ASP A 318 -9.19 -2.96 2.70
N GLY A 319 -8.86 -2.09 1.74
CA GLY A 319 -7.73 -2.35 0.85
C GLY A 319 -6.45 -2.58 1.67
N ILE A 320 -6.21 -1.68 2.64
CA ILE A 320 -5.15 -1.77 3.64
C ILE A 320 -5.70 -1.26 4.98
N ASP A 321 -5.58 -2.06 6.03
CA ASP A 321 -5.77 -1.69 7.43
C ASP A 321 -4.38 -1.46 8.09
N ILE A 322 -4.16 -0.27 8.67
CA ILE A 322 -2.88 0.17 9.23
C ILE A 322 -2.96 1.22 10.36
N ASP A 323 -2.22 0.99 11.44
CA ASP A 323 -2.16 1.94 12.57
C ASP A 323 -1.07 3.04 12.39
N GLU A 324 0.16 2.68 11.97
CA GLU A 324 1.28 3.63 11.80
C GLU A 324 2.26 3.28 10.66
N GLY A 325 3.00 4.30 10.18
CA GLY A 325 4.11 4.09 9.24
C GLY A 325 3.94 4.76 7.88
N LEU A 326 4.09 4.01 6.79
CA LEU A 326 4.06 4.52 5.42
C LEU A 326 3.29 3.61 4.46
N VAL A 327 2.32 4.16 3.76
CA VAL A 327 1.74 3.56 2.56
C VAL A 327 2.13 4.41 1.34
N HIS A 328 2.84 3.83 0.38
CA HIS A 328 3.11 4.46 -0.91
C HIS A 328 2.46 3.66 -2.03
N ASN A 329 1.36 4.18 -2.56
CA ASN A 329 0.71 3.70 -3.76
C ASN A 329 1.32 4.41 -4.98
N HIS A 330 2.18 3.71 -5.72
CA HIS A 330 2.89 4.27 -6.88
C HIS A 330 1.94 4.48 -8.06
N ALA A 331 2.41 5.18 -9.09
CA ALA A 331 1.59 5.55 -10.25
C ALA A 331 0.84 4.41 -10.95
N THR A 332 1.34 3.17 -10.88
CA THR A 332 0.66 1.97 -11.44
C THR A 332 -0.18 1.21 -10.41
N GLY A 333 -0.05 1.55 -9.14
CA GLY A 333 -0.67 0.87 -8.03
C GLY A 333 -2.18 1.13 -7.95
N VAL A 334 -2.91 0.09 -7.59
CA VAL A 334 -4.36 0.09 -7.38
C VAL A 334 -4.66 -0.48 -6.01
N ILE A 335 -5.43 0.25 -5.20
CA ILE A 335 -5.93 -0.19 -3.90
C ILE A 335 -7.44 0.03 -3.89
N ILE A 336 -8.21 -1.04 -3.73
CA ILE A 336 -9.68 -0.98 -3.80
C ILE A 336 -10.29 -1.72 -2.62
N SER A 337 -11.20 -1.03 -1.94
CA SER A 337 -12.23 -1.62 -1.10
C SER A 337 -13.53 -1.79 -1.88
N ALA A 338 -13.98 -3.05 -1.97
CA ALA A 338 -15.26 -3.44 -2.55
C ALA A 338 -16.42 -3.36 -1.54
N ALA A 339 -16.18 -2.86 -0.32
CA ALA A 339 -17.19 -2.72 0.71
C ALA A 339 -18.41 -1.90 0.21
N PRO A 340 -19.61 -2.13 0.77
CA PRO A 340 -20.79 -1.33 0.45
C PRO A 340 -20.59 0.17 0.74
N ASP A 341 -21.11 1.04 -0.13
CA ASP A 341 -21.01 2.51 -0.01
C ASP A 341 -21.57 3.09 1.31
N SER A 342 -22.41 2.32 2.00
CA SER A 342 -23.02 2.71 3.27
C SER A 342 -22.12 2.49 4.49
N ILE A 343 -21.03 1.72 4.35
CA ILE A 343 -20.11 1.44 5.47
C ILE A 343 -19.15 2.62 5.60
N ARG A 344 -18.91 3.05 6.84
CA ARG A 344 -17.99 4.15 7.16
C ARG A 344 -16.58 3.62 7.43
N ASP A 345 -16.44 2.62 8.30
CA ASP A 345 -15.15 1.93 8.60
C ASP A 345 -14.77 0.99 7.46
N SER A 346 -14.85 1.44 6.22
CA SER A 346 -14.27 0.70 5.13
C SER A 346 -13.71 1.69 4.12
N GLY A 347 -12.47 1.48 3.74
CA GLY A 347 -11.70 2.37 2.90
C GLY A 347 -10.77 1.64 1.95
N GLY A 348 -10.31 2.35 0.92
CA GLY A 348 -9.11 1.91 0.22
C GLY A 348 -7.94 1.77 1.21
N ILE A 349 -7.83 2.70 2.16
CA ILE A 349 -6.99 2.60 3.34
C ILE A 349 -7.84 2.98 4.57
N ASP A 350 -7.84 2.16 5.61
CA ASP A 350 -8.33 2.51 6.94
C ASP A 350 -7.17 2.65 7.93
N VAL A 351 -7.41 3.45 8.97
CA VAL A 351 -6.43 3.81 9.99
C VAL A 351 -7.02 3.61 11.38
N ASP A 352 -6.50 2.60 12.05
CA ASP A 352 -6.89 2.20 13.39
C ASP A 352 -6.50 3.21 14.48
N GLU A 353 -7.27 3.18 15.55
CA GLU A 353 -7.02 3.99 16.75
C GLU A 353 -5.92 3.45 17.67
N LEU A 354 -5.56 2.16 17.54
CA LEU A 354 -4.74 1.43 18.51
C LEU A 354 -3.66 0.60 17.83
N PHE A 355 -2.44 0.75 18.33
CA PHE A 355 -1.32 -0.05 17.89
C PHE A 355 -1.29 -1.41 18.57
N GLN A 356 -1.41 -2.47 17.78
CA GLN A 356 -1.37 -3.84 18.28
C GLN A 356 0.03 -4.47 18.14
N PHE A 357 0.64 -4.86 19.26
CA PHE A 357 1.93 -5.56 19.23
C PHE A 357 1.76 -7.02 18.80
N SER A 358 2.78 -7.57 18.13
CA SER A 358 2.95 -9.02 17.97
C SER A 358 2.88 -9.77 19.30
N ASN A 359 3.28 -9.11 20.40
CA ASN A 359 3.25 -9.69 21.74
C ASN A 359 1.91 -9.40 22.39
N PRO A 360 1.02 -10.41 22.52
CA PRO A 360 -0.29 -10.20 23.11
C PRO A 360 -0.23 -9.86 24.61
N ASP A 361 0.92 -10.07 25.26
CA ASP A 361 1.12 -9.68 26.67
C ASP A 361 1.46 -8.19 26.82
N LEU A 362 1.81 -7.49 25.74
CA LEU A 362 2.03 -6.04 25.77
C LEU A 362 0.68 -5.33 25.58
N PRO A 363 0.39 -4.29 26.38
CA PRO A 363 -0.81 -3.50 26.17
C PRO A 363 -0.71 -2.75 24.84
N GLU A 364 -1.85 -2.61 24.18
CA GLU A 364 -2.02 -1.69 23.07
C GLU A 364 -1.57 -0.27 23.48
N ARG A 365 -1.11 0.48 22.49
CA ARG A 365 -0.68 1.87 22.68
C ARG A 365 -1.29 2.75 21.61
N ARG A 366 -1.20 4.05 21.83
CA ARG A 366 -1.46 5.03 20.77
C ARG A 366 -0.51 4.81 19.57
N PRO A 367 -1.03 4.78 18.33
CA PRO A 367 -0.21 4.75 17.12
C PRO A 367 0.66 6.00 16.99
N GLY A 368 1.80 5.81 16.31
CA GLY A 368 2.69 6.87 15.86
C GLY A 368 2.14 7.56 14.61
N PRO A 369 2.93 8.43 13.98
CA PRO A 369 2.51 9.12 12.77
C PRO A 369 2.39 8.16 11.58
N LEU A 370 1.41 8.42 10.72
CA LEU A 370 1.21 7.73 9.45
C LEU A 370 1.41 8.69 8.26
N THR A 371 2.03 8.21 7.19
CA THR A 371 2.13 8.91 5.91
C THR A 371 1.53 8.07 4.80
N ILE A 372 0.65 8.65 4.00
CA ILE A 372 0.06 8.06 2.80
C ILE A 372 0.51 8.88 1.60
N LEU A 373 1.22 8.24 0.66
CA LEU A 373 1.65 8.82 -0.60
C LEU A 373 0.87 8.12 -1.73
N ASN A 374 0.03 8.85 -2.44
CA ASN A 374 -0.74 8.30 -3.56
C ASN A 374 -0.35 8.98 -4.88
N GLU A 375 0.24 8.20 -5.77
CA GLU A 375 0.46 8.51 -7.19
C GLU A 375 -0.48 7.69 -8.09
N GLY A 376 -0.99 6.56 -7.59
CA GLY A 376 -1.84 5.61 -8.31
C GLY A 376 -3.33 5.85 -8.10
N TYR A 377 -4.08 4.76 -7.94
CA TYR A 377 -5.53 4.74 -7.77
C TYR A 377 -5.93 4.14 -6.43
N ILE A 378 -6.74 4.88 -5.65
CA ILE A 378 -7.35 4.39 -4.40
C ILE A 378 -8.86 4.65 -4.46
N GLU A 379 -9.65 3.61 -4.21
CA GLU A 379 -11.11 3.65 -4.21
C GLU A 379 -11.70 2.84 -3.04
N GLY A 380 -12.78 3.33 -2.46
CA GLY A 380 -13.59 2.59 -1.51
C GLY A 380 -14.88 3.34 -1.17
N PRO A 381 -15.68 2.88 -0.18
CA PRO A 381 -16.72 3.72 0.41
C PRO A 381 -16.15 5.06 0.87
N ARG A 382 -14.93 5.03 1.42
CA ARG A 382 -13.97 6.13 1.46
C ARG A 382 -12.70 5.72 0.70
N ALA A 383 -11.98 6.66 0.12
CA ALA A 383 -10.65 6.34 -0.39
C ALA A 383 -9.68 6.16 0.78
N ILE A 384 -9.76 7.06 1.76
CA ILE A 384 -9.02 7.00 3.03
C ILE A 384 -10.01 7.27 4.16
N VAL A 385 -10.04 6.41 5.15
CA VAL A 385 -10.81 6.58 6.39
C VAL A 385 -9.92 6.36 7.60
N THR A 386 -10.39 6.85 8.72
CA THR A 386 -9.79 6.61 10.03
C THR A 386 -10.93 6.25 10.98
N ASP A 387 -10.61 5.39 11.93
CA ASP A 387 -11.49 5.03 13.02
C ASP A 387 -11.99 6.24 13.82
N LEU A 388 -13.15 6.13 14.47
CA LEU A 388 -13.78 7.27 15.17
C LEU A 388 -12.92 7.82 16.30
N ASP A 389 -12.18 6.95 16.96
CA ASP A 389 -11.34 7.27 18.11
C ASP A 389 -9.87 7.48 17.73
N ALA A 390 -9.52 7.40 16.43
CA ALA A 390 -8.18 7.69 15.95
C ALA A 390 -7.77 9.12 16.28
N ASP A 391 -6.56 9.25 16.84
CA ASP A 391 -6.02 10.54 17.31
C ASP A 391 -4.57 10.78 16.86
N SER A 392 -3.98 9.88 16.09
CA SER A 392 -2.58 9.96 15.65
C SER A 392 -2.38 11.06 14.57
N PRO A 393 -1.17 11.62 14.40
CA PRO A 393 -0.90 12.54 13.29
C PRO A 393 -0.90 11.81 11.94
N LEU A 394 -1.47 12.44 10.91
CA LEU A 394 -1.59 11.86 9.57
C LEU A 394 -1.09 12.83 8.49
N THR A 395 -0.31 12.33 7.54
CA THR A 395 0.09 13.08 6.34
C THR A 395 -0.36 12.36 5.09
N ILE A 396 -1.10 13.04 4.22
CA ILE A 396 -1.56 12.51 2.94
C ILE A 396 -0.98 13.38 1.82
N LEU A 397 -0.23 12.81 0.91
CA LEU A 397 0.19 13.45 -0.34
C LEU A 397 -0.50 12.75 -1.51
N ASN A 398 -1.34 13.48 -2.23
CA ASN A 398 -1.99 12.98 -3.42
C ASN A 398 -1.46 13.68 -4.69
N THR A 399 -1.03 12.86 -5.63
CA THR A 399 -0.75 13.21 -7.03
C THR A 399 -1.45 12.28 -8.02
N GLY A 400 -2.06 11.20 -7.51
CA GLY A 400 -2.90 10.26 -8.24
C GLY A 400 -4.40 10.50 -8.03
N THR A 401 -5.17 9.41 -7.97
CA THR A 401 -6.63 9.40 -7.87
C THR A 401 -7.11 8.86 -6.53
N LEU A 402 -8.03 9.59 -5.89
CA LEU A 402 -8.80 9.18 -4.71
C LEU A 402 -10.29 9.22 -5.05
N ILE A 403 -10.99 8.10 -4.91
CA ILE A 403 -12.44 8.01 -5.15
C ILE A 403 -13.16 7.53 -3.88
N GLY A 404 -13.98 8.41 -3.32
CA GLY A 404 -15.01 8.06 -2.36
C GLY A 404 -16.31 7.71 -3.08
N ARG A 405 -16.72 6.45 -3.03
CA ARG A 405 -18.01 6.02 -3.60
C ARG A 405 -19.18 6.33 -2.67
N GLY A 406 -18.94 6.21 -1.37
CA GLY A 406 -19.93 6.32 -0.30
C GLY A 406 -19.88 7.62 0.49
N GLY A 407 -20.81 7.76 1.43
CA GLY A 407 -20.93 8.95 2.27
C GLY A 407 -22.20 8.99 3.10
N ASP A 408 -22.31 9.96 4.02
CA ASP A 408 -23.55 10.23 4.74
C ASP A 408 -24.54 11.02 3.88
N GLU A 409 -25.63 11.51 4.47
CA GLU A 409 -26.63 12.36 3.79
C GLU A 409 -26.01 13.61 3.12
N MET A 410 -24.75 13.96 3.41
CA MET A 410 -24.05 15.12 2.86
C MET A 410 -23.32 14.88 1.53
N GLY A 411 -23.28 13.64 1.02
CA GLY A 411 -22.71 13.30 -0.29
C GLY A 411 -21.48 12.40 -0.22
N ARG A 412 -20.82 12.18 -1.37
CA ARG A 412 -19.64 11.31 -1.49
C ARG A 412 -18.47 11.89 -0.69
N ILE A 413 -17.80 11.09 0.14
CA ILE A 413 -16.64 11.48 0.95
C ILE A 413 -15.43 10.66 0.50
N ALA A 414 -14.36 11.32 0.05
CA ALA A 414 -13.12 10.66 -0.36
C ALA A 414 -12.18 10.44 0.82
N ILE A 415 -12.05 11.43 1.70
CA ILE A 415 -11.21 11.37 2.90
C ILE A 415 -12.08 11.69 4.11
N ASP A 416 -12.16 10.74 5.05
CA ASP A 416 -13.01 10.83 6.24
C ASP A 416 -12.17 10.67 7.51
N LEU A 417 -11.75 11.79 8.10
CA LEU A 417 -10.92 11.75 9.31
C LEU A 417 -11.74 11.83 10.58
N ALA A 418 -11.24 11.18 11.62
CA ALA A 418 -11.82 11.07 12.93
C ALA A 418 -12.06 12.45 13.55
N PRO A 419 -13.13 12.66 14.33
CA PRO A 419 -13.32 13.90 15.08
C PRO A 419 -12.12 14.25 15.97
N ASN A 420 -11.41 13.25 16.49
CA ASN A 420 -10.25 13.45 17.37
C ASN A 420 -8.90 13.31 16.65
N GLN A 421 -8.90 13.20 15.31
CA GLN A 421 -7.68 13.01 14.54
C GLN A 421 -6.63 14.04 14.93
N GLY A 422 -5.39 13.58 15.12
CA GLY A 422 -4.24 14.43 15.38
C GLY A 422 -3.95 15.38 14.23
N ASP A 423 -2.92 16.21 14.41
CA ASP A 423 -2.55 17.21 13.40
C ASP A 423 -2.36 16.54 12.03
N THR A 424 -3.17 16.98 11.08
CA THR A 424 -3.23 16.38 9.75
C THR A 424 -2.73 17.34 8.68
N THR A 425 -1.88 16.85 7.78
CA THR A 425 -1.51 17.57 6.55
C THR A 425 -1.99 16.82 5.32
N ILE A 426 -2.81 17.46 4.49
CA ILE A 426 -3.23 16.93 3.18
C ILE A 426 -2.63 17.80 2.08
N VAL A 427 -1.84 17.21 1.20
CA VAL A 427 -1.20 17.89 0.07
C VAL A 427 -1.83 17.39 -1.23
N LEU A 428 -2.36 18.32 -2.02
CA LEU A 428 -2.90 18.05 -3.36
C LEU A 428 -2.04 18.77 -4.40
N ALA A 429 -1.47 18.02 -5.35
CA ALA A 429 -0.61 18.57 -6.40
C ALA A 429 -0.59 17.68 -7.66
N GLY A 430 0.09 18.14 -8.70
CA GLY A 430 0.32 17.40 -9.95
C GLY A 430 -0.97 16.98 -10.62
N GLY A 431 -1.07 15.71 -11.01
CA GLY A 431 -2.24 15.08 -11.62
C GLY A 431 -3.39 14.73 -10.66
N SER A 432 -3.39 15.27 -9.44
CA SER A 432 -4.38 14.97 -8.38
C SER A 432 -5.83 14.93 -8.90
N ILE A 433 -6.49 13.79 -8.71
CA ILE A 433 -7.94 13.62 -8.87
C ILE A 433 -8.52 13.22 -7.52
N VAL A 434 -9.53 13.97 -7.05
CA VAL A 434 -10.31 13.63 -5.87
C VAL A 434 -11.79 13.69 -6.21
N GLU A 435 -12.46 12.56 -6.08
CA GLU A 435 -13.91 12.43 -6.24
C GLU A 435 -14.55 12.17 -4.87
N GLY A 436 -15.12 13.22 -4.28
CA GLY A 436 -15.69 13.21 -2.94
C GLY A 436 -15.10 14.30 -2.04
N ASP A 437 -15.75 14.47 -0.90
CA ASP A 437 -15.40 15.47 0.10
C ASP A 437 -14.15 15.07 0.90
N ILE A 438 -13.53 16.07 1.52
CA ILE A 438 -12.44 15.91 2.48
C ILE A 438 -12.92 16.47 3.82
N LEU A 439 -12.97 15.59 4.83
CA LEU A 439 -13.39 15.92 6.19
C LEU A 439 -12.19 15.87 7.12
N PHE A 440 -11.70 17.03 7.57
CA PHE A 440 -10.66 17.09 8.59
C PHE A 440 -11.20 16.76 9.99
N GLY A 441 -10.33 16.21 10.84
CA GLY A 441 -10.60 16.04 12.27
C GLY A 441 -10.56 17.34 13.06
N GLY A 442 -10.65 17.22 14.39
CA GLY A 442 -10.76 18.33 15.33
C GLY A 442 -9.44 18.89 15.87
N ALA A 443 -8.28 18.38 15.41
CA ALA A 443 -6.98 18.91 15.80
C ALA A 443 -6.81 20.41 15.50
N SER A 444 -5.94 21.06 16.28
CA SER A 444 -5.69 22.49 16.16
C SER A 444 -4.82 22.90 14.97
N GLN A 445 -4.04 21.97 14.40
CA GLN A 445 -3.10 22.26 13.30
C GLN A 445 -3.38 21.39 12.07
N ASN A 446 -4.61 21.48 11.55
CA ASN A 446 -4.96 20.87 10.28
C ASN A 446 -4.56 21.76 9.10
N THR A 447 -3.86 21.18 8.13
CA THR A 447 -3.33 21.91 6.97
C THR A 447 -3.75 21.26 5.65
N LEU A 448 -4.35 22.04 4.76
CA LEU A 448 -4.51 21.71 3.35
C LEU A 448 -3.44 22.46 2.55
N VAL A 449 -2.53 21.73 1.91
CA VAL A 449 -1.53 22.29 1.00
C VAL A 449 -1.98 22.10 -0.44
N LEU A 450 -2.05 23.18 -1.21
CA LEU A 450 -2.35 23.17 -2.64
C LEU A 450 -1.07 23.51 -3.42
N GLY A 451 -0.58 22.58 -4.23
CA GLY A 451 0.61 22.77 -5.08
C GLY A 451 0.26 23.16 -6.52
N ALA A 452 1.25 23.12 -7.41
CA ALA A 452 1.00 23.22 -8.86
C ALA A 452 0.22 22.01 -9.38
N PHE A 453 -0.73 22.25 -10.30
CA PHE A 453 -1.59 21.24 -10.88
C PHE A 453 -1.35 21.05 -12.38
N ASP A 454 -1.34 19.79 -12.81
CA ASP A 454 -1.20 19.38 -14.20
C ASP A 454 -2.55 19.44 -14.95
N ALA A 455 -2.49 19.40 -16.27
CA ALA A 455 -3.69 19.25 -17.09
C ALA A 455 -4.35 17.89 -16.80
N GLY A 456 -5.61 17.90 -16.36
CA GLY A 456 -6.38 16.69 -16.01
C GLY A 456 -6.65 16.53 -14.53
N ALA A 457 -5.94 17.26 -13.67
CA ALA A 457 -6.25 17.31 -12.25
C ALA A 457 -7.68 17.82 -12.01
N ARG A 458 -8.36 17.23 -11.03
CA ARG A 458 -9.78 17.44 -10.77
C ARG A 458 -10.06 17.34 -9.27
N PHE A 459 -10.86 18.26 -8.76
CA PHE A 459 -11.45 18.17 -7.45
C PHE A 459 -12.97 18.27 -7.57
N ASP A 460 -13.67 17.24 -7.13
CA ASP A 460 -15.13 17.15 -7.15
C ASP A 460 -15.66 16.85 -5.75
N GLY A 461 -15.63 17.88 -4.90
CA GLY A 461 -16.03 17.78 -3.50
C GLY A 461 -16.09 19.12 -2.79
N VAL A 462 -16.08 19.07 -1.46
CA VAL A 462 -15.96 20.18 -0.50
C VAL A 462 -14.91 19.79 0.53
N VAL A 463 -14.06 20.75 0.92
CA VAL A 463 -13.16 20.59 2.06
C VAL A 463 -13.77 21.29 3.28
N ARG A 464 -13.86 20.58 4.40
CA ARG A 464 -14.42 21.10 5.67
C ARG A 464 -13.74 20.46 6.88
N ALA A 465 -13.73 21.18 8.00
CA ALA A 465 -13.34 20.64 9.30
C ALA A 465 -14.57 20.15 10.08
N ARG A 466 -14.41 19.04 10.83
CA ARG A 466 -15.41 18.56 11.78
C ARG A 466 -15.43 19.46 13.02
N ASP A 467 -16.62 19.70 13.58
CA ASP A 467 -16.74 20.40 14.85
C ASP A 467 -16.33 19.46 16.00
N ALA A 468 -15.39 19.89 16.85
CA ALA A 468 -14.87 19.12 17.98
C ALA A 468 -15.87 18.87 19.14
N ASP A 469 -17.17 19.17 18.98
CA ASP A 469 -18.20 19.05 20.03
C ASP A 469 -19.50 18.42 19.48
N PRO A 470 -19.75 17.12 19.76
CA PRO A 470 -20.91 16.39 19.25
C PRO A 470 -22.26 16.81 19.88
N ASP A 471 -22.28 17.32 21.13
CA ASP A 471 -23.51 17.79 21.78
C ASP A 471 -24.05 19.07 21.11
N ARG A 472 -23.18 19.84 20.46
CA ARG A 472 -23.57 20.96 19.60
C ARG A 472 -24.07 20.52 18.22
N ALA A 473 -23.66 19.36 17.72
CA ALA A 473 -24.13 18.82 16.44
C ALA A 473 -25.61 18.35 16.52
N ALA A 474 -25.99 17.67 17.61
CA ALA A 474 -27.34 17.13 17.79
C ALA A 474 -28.41 18.23 18.03
N ALA A 475 -28.07 19.32 18.74
CA ALA A 475 -28.96 20.47 18.92
C ALA A 475 -29.25 21.25 17.62
N ARG A 476 -28.44 21.04 16.57
CA ARG A 476 -28.51 21.75 15.28
C ARG A 476 -29.34 21.04 14.23
N ALA A 477 -29.37 19.71 14.22
CA ALA A 477 -30.19 18.90 13.32
C ALA A 477 -31.71 19.13 13.52
N ALA A 478 -32.13 19.52 14.73
CA ALA A 478 -33.54 19.75 15.07
C ALA A 478 -34.11 21.11 14.58
N LEU A 479 -33.29 22.02 14.05
CA LEU A 479 -33.71 23.40 13.78
C LEU A 479 -33.99 23.73 12.29
N PHE A 480 -33.54 22.89 11.35
CA PHE A 480 -33.65 23.20 9.91
C PHE A 480 -33.99 21.95 9.09
N GLY A 481 -35.29 21.70 8.91
CA GLY A 481 -35.80 20.60 8.10
C GLY A 481 -35.54 20.74 6.60
N ASP A 482 -35.46 19.58 5.95
CA ASP A 482 -35.73 19.26 4.54
C ASP A 482 -35.98 20.43 3.57
N VAL A 483 -35.12 20.54 2.54
CA VAL A 483 -35.60 20.79 1.16
C VAL A 483 -34.65 20.14 0.14
N GLY A 484 -35.14 19.14 -0.59
CA GLY A 484 -34.51 18.57 -1.79
C GLY A 484 -34.90 19.29 -3.11
N PHE A 485 -34.19 18.92 -4.19
CA PHE A 485 -34.60 18.70 -5.60
C PHE A 485 -33.68 19.27 -6.72
N LEU A 486 -32.96 18.33 -7.37
CA LEU A 486 -32.77 18.02 -8.82
C LEU A 486 -32.65 19.06 -9.97
N SER A 487 -31.49 18.99 -10.64
CA SER A 487 -31.24 18.69 -12.08
C SER A 487 -30.61 19.74 -13.02
N ALA A 488 -29.72 19.21 -13.88
CA ALA A 488 -29.07 19.70 -15.11
C ALA A 488 -27.87 20.67 -14.99
N ALA A 489 -26.68 20.12 -15.28
CA ALA A 489 -25.44 20.74 -15.74
C ALA A 489 -25.00 22.04 -15.06
N SER A 490 -23.99 21.93 -14.18
CA SER A 490 -23.45 22.94 -13.27
C SER A 490 -24.41 23.33 -12.14
N VAL A 491 -23.91 23.37 -10.89
CA VAL A 491 -24.19 24.40 -9.85
C VAL A 491 -23.83 23.87 -8.44
N SER A 492 -23.17 24.76 -7.70
CA SER A 492 -22.79 24.71 -6.28
C SER A 492 -23.97 24.72 -5.30
N MET A 493 -23.76 24.30 -4.04
CA MET A 493 -24.45 24.86 -2.86
C MET A 493 -23.67 24.59 -1.54
N SER A 494 -24.01 25.32 -0.46
CA SER A 494 -23.22 25.72 0.72
C SER A 494 -24.02 25.65 2.02
N ALA A 495 -23.39 25.43 3.19
CA ALA A 495 -23.88 25.81 4.54
C ALA A 495 -22.72 25.91 5.57
N THR A 496 -22.86 26.80 6.57
CA THR A 496 -21.88 27.43 7.48
C THR A 496 -21.50 26.63 8.75
N SER A 497 -20.26 26.80 9.28
CA SER A 497 -19.90 26.46 10.69
C SER A 497 -18.88 27.46 11.29
N ARG A 498 -18.80 27.56 12.62
CA ARG A 498 -17.86 28.42 13.38
C ARG A 498 -17.02 27.62 14.39
N SER A 499 -16.21 26.67 13.93
CA SER A 499 -15.16 26.03 14.74
C SER A 499 -13.75 26.43 14.26
N THR A 500 -12.72 26.04 14.99
CA THR A 500 -11.31 26.21 14.59
C THR A 500 -11.08 25.44 13.29
N GLY A 501 -11.03 26.17 12.18
CA GLY A 501 -10.90 25.62 10.84
C GLY A 501 -9.54 25.01 10.53
N PHE A 502 -9.30 24.72 9.26
CA PHE A 502 -8.00 24.30 8.74
C PHE A 502 -7.26 25.46 8.09
N ASP A 503 -5.93 25.40 8.10
CA ASP A 503 -5.09 26.34 7.36
C ASP A 503 -4.93 25.89 5.91
N VAL A 504 -4.99 26.85 4.99
CA VAL A 504 -4.74 26.62 3.56
C VAL A 504 -3.36 27.16 3.23
N VAL A 505 -2.45 26.29 2.84
CA VAL A 505 -1.10 26.67 2.42
C VAL A 505 -0.98 26.50 0.91
N PHE A 506 -0.46 27.52 0.23
CA PHE A 506 -0.11 27.42 -1.17
C PHE A 506 1.37 27.08 -1.30
N GLY A 507 1.69 26.06 -2.08
CA GLY A 507 3.07 25.64 -2.31
C GLY A 507 3.97 26.77 -2.84
N ASP A 508 5.25 26.74 -2.47
CA ASP A 508 6.23 27.78 -2.84
C ASP A 508 6.44 27.92 -4.36
N ASP A 509 6.05 26.90 -5.12
CA ASP A 509 6.06 26.85 -6.58
C ASP A 509 4.89 27.62 -7.23
N LEU A 510 3.89 28.02 -6.45
CA LEU A 510 2.74 28.78 -6.95
C LEU A 510 3.00 30.28 -7.00
N GLY A 511 2.95 30.83 -8.21
CA GLY A 511 2.85 32.27 -8.42
C GLY A 511 1.40 32.78 -8.33
N ILE A 512 1.23 34.09 -8.15
CA ILE A 512 -0.09 34.75 -8.14
C ILE A 512 -0.89 34.50 -9.43
N SER A 513 -0.19 34.21 -10.53
CA SER A 513 -0.76 33.86 -11.84
C SER A 513 -1.46 32.51 -11.88
N ALA A 514 -1.31 31.68 -10.83
CA ALA A 514 -2.03 30.43 -10.65
C ALA A 514 -3.50 30.65 -10.26
N PHE A 515 -3.82 31.79 -9.63
CA PHE A 515 -5.19 32.13 -9.26
C PHE A 515 -5.95 32.72 -10.44
N VAL A 516 -7.12 32.14 -10.75
CA VAL A 516 -7.97 32.56 -11.86
C VAL A 516 -9.11 33.42 -11.35
N ALA A 517 -9.82 32.93 -10.34
CA ALA A 517 -10.94 33.63 -9.74
C ALA A 517 -11.18 33.20 -8.30
N TYR A 518 -11.86 34.03 -7.51
CA TYR A 518 -12.25 33.70 -6.14
C TYR A 518 -13.63 34.27 -5.77
N LEU A 519 -14.24 33.70 -4.73
CA LEU A 519 -15.44 34.25 -4.08
C LEU A 519 -15.36 33.96 -2.59
N LEU A 520 -15.45 35.00 -1.77
CA LEU A 520 -15.69 34.87 -0.34
C LEU A 520 -17.14 35.26 -0.05
N GLN A 521 -17.88 34.35 0.58
CA GLN A 521 -19.24 34.60 1.05
C GLN A 521 -19.45 33.90 2.39
N ASP A 522 -19.65 34.68 3.45
CA ASP A 522 -19.71 34.18 4.83
C ASP A 522 -18.46 33.33 5.13
N ASP A 523 -18.62 32.09 5.58
CA ASP A 523 -17.52 31.17 5.89
C ASP A 523 -17.11 30.28 4.69
N LEU A 524 -17.68 30.52 3.49
CA LEU A 524 -17.35 29.80 2.26
C LEU A 524 -16.35 30.59 1.42
N PHE A 525 -15.21 29.96 1.14
CA PHE A 525 -14.22 30.44 0.17
C PHE A 525 -14.23 29.54 -1.08
N ARG A 526 -14.63 30.08 -2.22
CA ARG A 526 -14.48 29.42 -3.52
C ARG A 526 -13.23 29.92 -4.21
N LEU A 527 -12.41 28.99 -4.67
CA LEU A 527 -11.14 29.31 -5.30
C LEU A 527 -11.03 28.59 -6.64
N HIS A 528 -10.71 29.31 -7.70
CA HIS A 528 -10.42 28.75 -9.01
C HIS A 528 -8.93 28.92 -9.29
N MET A 529 -8.24 27.81 -9.53
CA MET A 529 -6.80 27.78 -9.82
C MET A 529 -6.55 27.16 -11.18
N LYS A 530 -5.46 27.56 -11.85
CA LYS A 530 -5.03 26.94 -13.11
C LYS A 530 -4.58 25.50 -12.89
N ALA A 531 -4.82 24.67 -13.89
CA ALA A 531 -4.35 23.29 -13.98
C ALA A 531 -3.82 23.04 -15.39
N GLY A 532 -2.50 23.03 -15.56
CA GLY A 532 -1.85 23.14 -16.86
C GLY A 532 -2.18 24.45 -17.59
N ASP A 533 -2.05 24.44 -18.92
CA ASP A 533 -2.16 25.65 -19.75
C ASP A 533 -3.60 26.19 -19.85
N ASP A 534 -4.59 25.29 -19.95
CA ASP A 534 -5.99 25.64 -20.23
C ASP A 534 -7.00 25.12 -19.19
N GLY A 535 -6.55 24.36 -18.18
CA GLY A 535 -7.43 23.77 -17.17
C GLY A 535 -7.68 24.68 -15.98
N VAL A 536 -8.80 24.45 -15.29
CA VAL A 536 -9.15 25.14 -14.05
C VAL A 536 -9.69 24.12 -13.04
N ILE A 537 -9.08 24.09 -11.85
CA ILE A 537 -9.60 23.36 -10.69
C ILE A 537 -10.39 24.33 -9.81
N ARG A 538 -11.50 23.85 -9.26
CA ARG A 538 -12.41 24.64 -8.43
C ARG A 538 -12.48 24.02 -7.04
N PHE A 539 -12.05 24.77 -6.04
CA PHE A 539 -12.17 24.40 -4.64
C PHE A 539 -13.36 25.10 -3.99
N ARG A 540 -14.05 24.37 -3.13
CA ARG A 540 -15.02 24.88 -2.17
C ARG A 540 -14.48 24.59 -0.78
N LEU A 541 -14.07 25.63 -0.08
CA LEU A 541 -13.44 25.56 1.23
C LEU A 541 -14.41 26.16 2.24
N LEU A 542 -14.77 25.37 3.25
CA LEU A 542 -15.69 25.81 4.31
C LEU A 542 -14.93 25.98 5.62
N ASN A 543 -15.03 27.18 6.19
CA ASN A 543 -14.36 27.59 7.43
C ASN A 543 -12.82 27.48 7.37
N PRO A 544 -12.15 28.06 6.35
CA PRO A 544 -10.69 28.16 6.40
C PRO A 544 -10.27 29.10 7.55
N SER A 545 -9.32 28.66 8.39
CA SER A 545 -8.76 29.45 9.50
C SER A 545 -7.86 30.57 8.98
N SER A 546 -6.91 30.21 8.13
CA SER A 546 -5.95 31.14 7.52
C SER A 546 -5.51 30.66 6.14
N PHE A 547 -4.92 31.57 5.38
CA PHE A 547 -4.28 31.31 4.10
C PHE A 547 -2.82 31.69 4.18
N ALA A 548 -1.91 30.82 3.77
CA ALA A 548 -0.49 31.11 3.68
C ALA A 548 -0.03 31.15 2.20
N PHE A 549 0.50 32.30 1.76
CA PHE A 549 0.98 32.51 0.40
C PHE A 549 2.23 33.39 0.39
N GLY A 550 3.29 32.96 -0.33
CA GLY A 550 4.51 33.76 -0.48
C GLY A 550 5.25 34.06 0.83
N GLY A 551 5.09 33.21 1.85
CA GLY A 551 5.67 33.39 3.18
C GLY A 551 4.88 34.29 4.13
N GLU A 552 3.72 34.82 3.69
CA GLU A 552 2.81 35.60 4.52
C GLU A 552 1.56 34.76 4.89
N VAL A 553 0.97 35.06 6.05
CA VAL A 553 -0.27 34.42 6.55
C VAL A 553 -1.37 35.46 6.62
N PHE A 554 -2.54 35.12 6.09
CA PHE A 554 -3.70 36.00 5.92
C PHE A 554 -4.93 35.37 6.58
N GLY A 555 -5.79 36.19 7.19
CA GLY A 555 -7.18 35.79 7.42
C GLY A 555 -7.96 35.66 6.10
N ALA A 556 -9.14 35.02 6.10
CA ALA A 556 -9.92 34.81 4.88
C ALA A 556 -10.28 36.12 4.14
N GLU A 557 -10.72 37.15 4.87
CA GLU A 557 -11.01 38.47 4.31
C GLU A 557 -9.74 39.18 3.79
N GLU A 558 -8.63 39.07 4.54
CA GLU A 558 -7.34 39.66 4.15
C GLU A 558 -6.80 39.01 2.88
N PHE A 559 -6.94 37.69 2.75
CA PHE A 559 -6.52 36.97 1.55
C PHE A 559 -7.40 37.32 0.34
N ALA A 560 -8.72 37.41 0.53
CA ALA A 560 -9.64 37.87 -0.50
C ALA A 560 -9.31 39.29 -0.99
N GLU A 561 -8.91 40.17 -0.07
CA GLU A 561 -8.45 41.52 -0.41
C GLU A 561 -7.11 41.50 -1.16
N PHE A 562 -6.16 40.68 -0.73
CA PHE A 562 -4.87 40.48 -1.39
C PHE A 562 -5.06 39.99 -2.84
N LEU A 563 -5.91 38.99 -3.07
CA LEU A 563 -6.24 38.50 -4.42
C LEU A 563 -6.86 39.60 -5.28
N ARG A 564 -7.75 40.42 -4.71
CA ARG A 564 -8.36 41.57 -5.39
C ARG A 564 -7.31 42.57 -5.87
N GLN A 565 -6.41 42.96 -4.98
CA GLN A 565 -5.37 43.95 -5.25
C GLN A 565 -4.36 43.42 -6.27
N SER A 566 -4.16 42.10 -6.29
CA SER A 566 -3.31 41.40 -7.24
C SER A 566 -3.95 41.20 -8.62
N GLY A 567 -5.19 41.66 -8.83
CA GLY A 567 -5.88 41.59 -10.13
C GLY A 567 -6.57 40.26 -10.43
N VAL A 568 -6.74 39.39 -9.44
CA VAL A 568 -7.51 38.14 -9.58
C VAL A 568 -9.01 38.49 -9.63
N SER A 569 -9.73 37.86 -10.56
CA SER A 569 -11.15 38.20 -10.78
C SER A 569 -12.06 37.64 -9.67
N VAL A 570 -13.05 38.40 -9.25
CA VAL A 570 -14.14 37.85 -8.41
C VAL A 570 -15.04 36.98 -9.31
N VAL A 571 -15.38 35.76 -8.88
CA VAL A 571 -16.32 34.91 -9.61
C VAL A 571 -17.63 35.68 -9.76
N PRO A 572 -18.14 35.90 -11.00
CA PRO A 572 -19.37 36.64 -11.20
C PRO A 572 -20.52 35.90 -10.49
N VAL A 573 -21.08 36.51 -9.45
CA VAL A 573 -22.34 36.06 -8.88
C VAL A 573 -23.38 36.22 -9.99
N PRO A 574 -24.22 35.21 -10.31
CA PRO A 574 -25.20 35.33 -11.38
C PRO A 574 -26.09 36.55 -11.13
N GLY A 575 -25.85 37.65 -11.86
CA GLY A 575 -26.63 38.88 -11.80
C GLY A 575 -28.07 38.72 -12.30
N ALA A 576 -28.50 37.50 -12.59
CA ALA A 576 -29.84 37.16 -13.04
C ALA A 576 -30.88 37.36 -11.93
N LEU A 577 -30.54 37.21 -10.64
CA LEU A 577 -31.53 37.32 -9.56
C LEU A 577 -32.07 38.76 -9.37
N PRO A 578 -31.23 39.81 -9.32
CA PRO A 578 -31.71 41.20 -9.26
C PRO A 578 -32.46 41.61 -10.54
N LEU A 579 -32.04 41.11 -11.71
CA LEU A 579 -32.71 41.37 -12.99
C LEU A 579 -34.06 40.63 -13.12
N MET A 580 -34.17 39.40 -12.59
CA MET A 580 -35.43 38.67 -12.52
C MET A 580 -36.39 39.28 -11.49
N LEU A 581 -35.91 39.71 -10.32
CA LEU A 581 -36.74 40.36 -9.31
C LEU A 581 -37.29 41.70 -9.80
N THR A 582 -36.48 42.48 -10.54
CA THR A 582 -36.95 43.71 -11.19
C THR A 582 -37.91 43.41 -12.35
N ALA A 583 -37.69 42.36 -13.14
CA ALA A 583 -38.62 41.93 -14.19
C ALA A 583 -39.97 41.41 -13.62
N LEU A 584 -39.93 40.63 -12.55
CA LEU A 584 -41.12 40.13 -11.83
C LEU A 584 -41.87 41.28 -11.14
N GLY A 585 -41.15 42.23 -10.55
CA GLY A 585 -41.72 43.47 -10.00
C GLY A 585 -42.40 44.32 -11.07
N ALA A 586 -41.81 44.43 -12.27
CA ALA A 586 -42.41 45.13 -13.41
C ALA A 586 -43.67 44.42 -13.92
N LEU A 587 -43.68 43.08 -13.98
CA LEU A 587 -44.86 42.27 -14.33
C LEU A 587 -46.00 42.40 -13.31
N ALA A 588 -45.68 42.44 -12.01
CA ALA A 588 -46.67 42.64 -10.96
C ALA A 588 -47.29 44.06 -11.00
N LEU A 589 -46.48 45.09 -11.30
CA LEU A 589 -46.95 46.46 -11.51
C LEU A 589 -47.82 46.61 -12.77
N LEU A 590 -47.50 45.89 -13.84
CA LEU A 590 -48.32 45.85 -15.05
C LEU A 590 -49.67 45.16 -14.82
N ARG A 591 -49.71 44.07 -14.03
CA ARG A 591 -50.98 43.43 -13.62
C ARG A 591 -51.86 44.32 -12.76
N ARG A 592 -51.28 45.13 -11.87
CA ARG A 592 -52.02 46.11 -11.05
C ARG A 592 -52.59 47.30 -11.82
N ARG A 593 -52.16 47.54 -13.06
CA ARG A 593 -52.72 48.58 -13.93
C ARG A 593 -53.83 48.08 -14.87
N GLN A 594 -54.06 46.76 -14.92
CA GLN A 594 -55.10 46.13 -15.74
C GLN A 594 -56.31 45.61 -14.93
N ALA A 595 -56.24 45.66 -13.60
CA ALA A 595 -57.38 45.55 -12.69
C ALA A 595 -57.75 46.96 -12.20
#